data_AF-A0A7W3ZEI4-F1
#
_entry.id   AF-A0A7W3ZEI4-F1
#
_cell.length_a   1.000
_cell.length_b   1.000
_cell.length_c   1.000
_cell.angle_alpha   90.00
_cell.angle_beta   90.00
_cell.angle_gamma   90.00
#
_symmetry.space_group_name_H-M   'P 1'
#
loop_
_entity.id
_entity.type
_entity.pdbx_description
1 polymer ?
#
loop_
_entity_poly.entity_id
_entity_poly.type
_entity_poly.pdbx_seq_one_letter_code
_entity_poly.pdbx_strand_id
1 'polypeptide(L)'
;MSRAQKLAQDAAEAAEVRAYQTDPDVVALRIERVRRQVDWMAWSGIVLGLGFTMTNVQTFASTDTAVWSLPWLAAWVLDPTVSLVLLAILRAEQVTARYQVRTGPWVRRAKWFTLAATYVMNTWTSFMAGEAAAIVLHSVPPLVVFVAVEAVTDLRDKLTDAVLVAAGERRIVRPVEGGRRKLFADYLAEARAAWAPGVEITPAWVRQETGCSRGLSPRLARTLRAEVANG
;
A
#
# COMPACT_ATOMS: atom_id res chain seq x y z
N MET A 1 -36.97 -26.53 -38.43
CA MET A 1 -35.64 -25.89 -38.40
C MET A 1 -34.59 -26.90 -38.85
N SER A 2 -33.71 -26.51 -39.77
CA SER A 2 -32.56 -27.33 -40.16
C SER A 2 -31.44 -27.24 -39.12
N ARG A 3 -30.55 -28.25 -39.10
CA ARG A 3 -29.37 -28.28 -38.22
C ARG A 3 -28.48 -27.04 -38.38
N ALA A 4 -28.41 -26.50 -39.61
CA ALA A 4 -27.69 -25.28 -39.94
C ALA A 4 -28.36 -24.02 -39.36
N GLN A 5 -29.69 -23.94 -39.37
CA GLN A 5 -30.43 -22.83 -38.75
C GLN A 5 -30.24 -22.81 -37.23
N LYS A 6 -30.19 -23.99 -36.60
CA LYS A 6 -29.94 -24.12 -35.16
C LYS A 6 -28.55 -23.63 -34.78
N LEU A 7 -27.51 -24.08 -35.51
CA LEU A 7 -26.13 -23.61 -35.31
C LEU A 7 -25.95 -22.10 -35.54
N ALA A 8 -26.65 -21.52 -36.53
CA ALA A 8 -26.61 -20.09 -36.77
C ALA A 8 -27.27 -19.29 -35.63
N GLN A 9 -28.36 -19.81 -35.07
CA GLN A 9 -29.04 -19.22 -33.92
C GLN A 9 -28.19 -19.32 -32.64
N ASP A 10 -27.62 -20.49 -32.37
CA ASP A 10 -26.71 -20.71 -31.24
C ASP A 10 -25.46 -19.81 -31.33
N ALA A 11 -24.94 -19.57 -32.55
CA ALA A 11 -23.81 -18.68 -32.78
C ALA A 11 -24.16 -17.19 -32.56
N ALA A 12 -25.37 -16.77 -32.95
CA ALA A 12 -25.88 -15.42 -32.71
C ALA A 12 -26.10 -15.18 -31.21
N GLU A 13 -26.70 -16.14 -30.51
CA GLU A 13 -26.89 -16.09 -29.05
C GLU A 13 -25.55 -16.04 -28.32
N ALA A 14 -24.55 -16.83 -28.74
CA ALA A 14 -23.21 -16.76 -28.18
C ALA A 14 -22.48 -15.44 -28.48
N ALA A 15 -22.77 -14.79 -29.61
CA ALA A 15 -22.23 -13.47 -29.93
C ALA A 15 -22.87 -12.37 -29.06
N GLU A 16 -24.17 -12.46 -28.80
CA GLU A 16 -24.91 -11.57 -27.91
C GLU A 16 -24.44 -11.70 -26.46
N VAL A 17 -24.25 -12.94 -25.97
CA VAL A 17 -23.66 -13.21 -24.65
C VAL A 17 -22.24 -12.66 -24.55
N ARG A 18 -21.42 -12.77 -25.60
CA ARG A 18 -20.08 -12.17 -25.61
C ARG A 18 -20.14 -10.65 -25.59
N ALA A 19 -21.07 -10.03 -26.32
CA ALA A 19 -21.24 -8.58 -26.33
C ALA A 19 -21.52 -8.05 -24.91
N TYR A 20 -22.41 -8.70 -24.16
CA TYR A 20 -22.67 -8.37 -22.76
C TYR A 20 -21.51 -8.69 -21.80
N GLN A 21 -20.66 -9.68 -22.11
CA GLN A 21 -19.48 -9.99 -21.32
C GLN A 21 -18.32 -9.00 -21.54
N THR A 22 -18.25 -8.38 -22.71
CA THR A 22 -17.27 -7.34 -23.06
C THR A 22 -17.75 -5.92 -22.78
N ASP A 23 -19.00 -5.77 -22.30
CA ASP A 23 -19.54 -4.47 -21.90
C ASP A 23 -18.69 -3.88 -20.74
N PRO A 24 -18.12 -2.67 -20.90
CA PRO A 24 -17.26 -2.04 -19.90
C PRO A 24 -17.90 -1.93 -18.52
N ASP A 25 -19.21 -1.69 -18.45
CA ASP A 25 -19.93 -1.53 -17.20
C ASP A 25 -20.11 -2.87 -16.48
N VAL A 26 -20.31 -3.96 -17.23
CA VAL A 26 -20.38 -5.32 -16.68
C VAL A 26 -19.03 -5.78 -16.15
N VAL A 27 -17.95 -5.44 -16.85
CA VAL A 27 -16.58 -5.71 -16.38
C VAL A 27 -16.27 -4.89 -15.12
N ALA A 28 -16.59 -3.59 -15.09
CA ALA A 28 -16.41 -2.74 -13.93
C ALA A 28 -17.20 -3.26 -12.70
N LEU A 29 -18.47 -3.65 -12.89
CA LEU A 29 -19.30 -4.25 -11.82
C LEU A 29 -18.71 -5.56 -11.29
N ARG A 30 -18.17 -6.42 -12.15
CA ARG A 30 -17.51 -7.66 -11.73
C ARG A 30 -16.27 -7.37 -10.90
N ILE A 31 -15.43 -6.42 -11.31
CA ILE A 31 -14.22 -6.08 -10.57
C ILE A 31 -14.57 -5.43 -9.23
N GLU A 32 -15.57 -4.54 -9.18
CA GLU A 32 -16.05 -3.95 -7.92
C GLU A 32 -16.62 -5.02 -6.97
N ARG A 33 -17.31 -6.05 -7.49
CA ARG A 33 -17.76 -7.20 -6.69
C ARG A 33 -16.59 -8.00 -6.12
N VAL A 34 -15.57 -8.29 -6.93
CA VAL A 34 -14.35 -8.97 -6.48
C VAL A 34 -13.64 -8.13 -5.41
N ARG A 35 -13.50 -6.83 -5.63
CA ARG A 35 -12.90 -5.89 -4.66
C ARG A 35 -13.67 -5.90 -3.34
N ARG A 36 -14.99 -5.82 -3.37
CA ARG A 36 -15.83 -5.88 -2.16
C ARG A 36 -15.69 -7.22 -1.43
N GLN A 37 -15.61 -8.33 -2.17
CA GLN A 37 -15.42 -9.66 -1.59
C GLN A 37 -14.05 -9.79 -0.94
N VAL A 38 -12.98 -9.37 -1.62
CA VAL A 38 -11.61 -9.35 -1.10
C VAL A 38 -11.53 -8.48 0.15
N ASP A 39 -12.13 -7.29 0.12
CA ASP A 39 -12.21 -6.40 1.27
C ASP A 39 -12.91 -7.04 2.46
N TRP A 40 -14.03 -7.73 2.22
CA TRP A 40 -14.77 -8.39 3.29
C TRP A 40 -13.97 -9.55 3.91
N MET A 41 -13.32 -10.37 3.09
CA MET A 41 -12.45 -11.45 3.58
C MET A 41 -11.26 -10.91 4.38
N ALA A 42 -10.63 -9.85 3.87
CA ALA A 42 -9.53 -9.16 4.52
C ALA A 42 -9.93 -8.62 5.90
N TRP A 43 -11.03 -7.87 5.98
CA TRP A 43 -11.53 -7.33 7.24
C TRP A 43 -11.96 -8.42 8.21
N SER A 44 -12.55 -9.51 7.70
CA SER A 44 -12.90 -10.66 8.54
C SER A 44 -11.66 -11.30 9.17
N GLY A 45 -10.60 -11.51 8.39
CA GLY A 45 -9.32 -12.02 8.90
C GLY A 45 -8.68 -11.10 9.94
N ILE A 46 -8.70 -9.78 9.71
CA ILE A 46 -8.21 -8.79 10.67
C ILE A 46 -9.01 -8.86 11.97
N VAL A 47 -10.34 -8.83 11.90
CA VAL A 47 -11.20 -8.85 13.09
C VAL A 47 -11.04 -10.16 13.88
N LEU A 48 -10.95 -11.30 13.20
CA LEU A 48 -10.72 -12.60 13.84
C LEU A 48 -9.35 -12.66 14.52
N GLY A 49 -8.29 -12.20 13.83
CA GLY A 49 -6.95 -12.16 14.40
C GLY A 49 -6.86 -11.22 15.61
N LEU A 50 -7.49 -10.04 15.54
CA LEU A 50 -7.57 -9.11 16.65
C LEU A 50 -8.38 -9.65 17.82
N GLY A 51 -9.50 -10.35 17.56
CA GLY A 51 -10.28 -11.00 18.61
C GLY A 51 -9.48 -12.07 19.35
N PHE A 52 -8.66 -12.83 18.62
CA PHE A 52 -7.74 -13.81 19.21
C PHE A 52 -6.68 -13.13 20.08
N THR A 53 -5.97 -12.13 19.56
CA THR A 53 -4.91 -11.43 20.33
C THR A 53 -5.49 -10.75 21.56
N MET A 54 -6.64 -10.09 21.41
CA MET A 54 -7.36 -9.44 22.49
C MET A 54 -7.77 -10.41 23.60
N THR A 55 -8.25 -11.62 23.26
CA THR A 55 -8.61 -12.64 24.26
C THR A 55 -7.39 -13.13 25.03
N ASN A 56 -6.26 -13.32 24.34
CA ASN A 56 -5.02 -13.76 24.97
C ASN A 56 -4.45 -12.68 25.91
N VAL A 57 -4.39 -11.43 25.45
CA VAL A 57 -3.94 -10.29 26.27
C VAL A 57 -4.88 -10.05 27.44
N GLN A 58 -6.19 -10.21 27.25
CA GLN A 58 -7.15 -10.11 28.34
C GLN A 58 -6.89 -11.17 29.40
N THR A 59 -6.68 -12.43 29.00
CA THR A 59 -6.42 -13.53 29.94
C THR A 59 -5.14 -13.24 30.74
N PHE A 60 -4.09 -12.78 30.06
CA PHE A 60 -2.82 -12.40 30.68
C PHE A 60 -2.97 -11.22 31.66
N ALA A 61 -3.57 -10.11 31.23
CA ALA A 61 -3.71 -8.90 32.03
C ALA A 61 -4.71 -9.03 33.20
N SER A 62 -5.57 -10.07 33.16
CA SER A 62 -6.63 -10.28 34.16
C SER A 62 -6.33 -11.37 35.19
N THR A 63 -5.12 -11.98 35.15
CA THR A 63 -4.71 -13.14 35.97
C THR A 63 -5.04 -13.03 37.46
N ASP A 64 -4.99 -11.82 38.05
CA ASP A 64 -5.26 -11.57 39.48
C ASP A 64 -6.48 -10.66 39.72
N THR A 65 -7.41 -10.61 38.77
CA THR A 65 -8.57 -9.71 38.82
C THR A 65 -9.89 -10.47 38.95
N ALA A 66 -10.82 -9.95 39.75
CA ALA A 66 -12.16 -10.54 39.82
C ALA A 66 -12.89 -10.37 38.49
N VAL A 67 -13.58 -11.41 38.04
CA VAL A 67 -14.44 -11.34 36.84
C VAL A 67 -15.48 -10.23 37.05
N TRP A 68 -15.71 -9.42 36.01
CA TRP A 68 -16.59 -8.22 36.04
C TRP A 68 -16.07 -7.02 36.86
N SER A 69 -14.86 -7.08 37.39
CA SER A 69 -14.23 -5.89 37.99
C SER A 69 -13.79 -4.88 36.92
N LEU A 70 -13.60 -3.61 37.33
CA LEU A 70 -13.09 -2.56 36.44
C LEU A 70 -11.74 -2.94 35.78
N PRO A 71 -10.74 -3.51 36.50
CA PRO A 71 -9.51 -3.99 35.88
C PRO A 71 -9.73 -5.11 34.85
N TRP A 72 -10.65 -6.05 35.12
CA TRP A 72 -10.97 -7.14 34.19
C TRP A 72 -11.59 -6.61 32.89
N LEU A 73 -12.47 -5.60 32.99
CA LEU A 73 -13.04 -4.91 31.83
C LEU A 73 -12.00 -4.06 31.09
N ALA A 74 -11.10 -3.38 31.81
CA ALA A 74 -10.04 -2.57 31.21
C ALA A 74 -9.03 -3.41 30.41
N ALA A 75 -8.77 -4.65 30.84
CA ALA A 75 -7.89 -5.59 30.14
C ALA A 75 -8.34 -5.87 28.70
N TRP A 76 -9.65 -5.86 28.44
CA TRP A 76 -10.20 -6.02 27.08
C TRP A 76 -9.83 -4.89 26.11
N VAL A 77 -9.49 -3.70 26.62
CA VAL A 77 -9.21 -2.51 25.79
C VAL A 77 -7.72 -2.35 25.46
N LEU A 78 -6.85 -3.04 26.19
CA LEU A 78 -5.40 -2.89 26.10
C LEU A 78 -4.88 -3.24 24.69
N ASP A 79 -5.20 -4.43 24.19
CA ASP A 79 -4.77 -4.90 22.87
C ASP A 79 -5.45 -4.14 21.71
N PRO A 80 -6.77 -3.89 21.73
CA PRO A 80 -7.43 -3.06 20.71
C PRO A 80 -6.82 -1.67 20.59
N THR A 81 -6.39 -1.05 21.68
CA THR A 81 -5.79 0.29 21.64
C THR A 81 -4.49 0.29 20.85
N VAL A 82 -3.59 -0.66 21.13
CA VAL A 82 -2.30 -0.79 20.41
C VAL A 82 -2.55 -1.13 18.94
N SER A 83 -3.45 -2.07 18.69
CA SER A 83 -3.80 -2.52 17.33
C SER A 83 -4.45 -1.43 16.49
N LEU A 84 -5.34 -0.62 17.07
CA LEU A 84 -5.96 0.52 16.39
C LEU A 84 -4.93 1.62 16.05
N VAL A 85 -3.98 1.88 16.95
CA VAL A 85 -2.88 2.82 16.67
C VAL A 85 -2.03 2.31 15.51
N LEU A 86 -1.68 1.03 15.49
CA LEU A 86 -0.94 0.41 14.38
C LEU A 86 -1.74 0.49 13.07
N LEU A 87 -3.02 0.12 13.08
CA LEU A 87 -3.91 0.23 11.93
C LEU A 87 -4.02 1.68 11.42
N ALA A 88 -4.10 2.66 12.33
CA ALA A 88 -4.16 4.07 11.98
C ALA A 88 -2.85 4.55 11.34
N ILE A 89 -1.70 4.13 11.87
CA ILE A 89 -0.38 4.42 11.28
C ILE A 89 -0.29 3.83 9.87
N LEU A 90 -0.62 2.55 9.71
CA LEU A 90 -0.61 1.86 8.42
C LEU A 90 -1.57 2.56 7.43
N ARG A 91 -2.77 2.94 7.89
CA ARG A 91 -3.73 3.67 7.09
C ARG A 91 -3.22 5.05 6.67
N ALA A 92 -2.56 5.78 7.58
CA ALA A 92 -2.00 7.10 7.29
C ALA A 92 -0.87 7.02 6.26
N GLU A 93 0.02 6.04 6.37
CA GLU A 93 1.09 5.80 5.39
C GLU A 93 0.52 5.54 4.00
N GLN A 94 -0.55 4.74 3.91
CA GLN A 94 -1.20 4.42 2.63
C GLN A 94 -1.81 5.67 1.99
N VAL A 95 -2.49 6.50 2.79
CA VAL A 95 -3.02 7.77 2.29
C VAL A 95 -1.89 8.69 1.83
N THR A 96 -0.78 8.80 2.57
CA THR A 96 0.34 9.67 2.17
C THR A 96 1.17 9.13 1.01
N ALA A 97 1.27 7.80 0.87
CA ALA A 97 1.96 7.15 -0.25
C ALA A 97 1.29 7.49 -1.59
N ARG A 98 -0.05 7.59 -1.61
CA ARG A 98 -0.81 8.05 -2.78
C ARG A 98 -0.44 9.46 -3.22
N TYR A 99 -0.02 10.32 -2.29
CA TYR A 99 0.44 11.68 -2.57
C TYR A 99 1.97 11.80 -2.69
N GLN A 100 2.71 10.68 -2.77
CA GLN A 100 4.18 10.62 -2.90
C GLN A 100 4.93 11.35 -1.75
N VAL A 101 4.29 11.52 -0.60
CA VAL A 101 4.91 12.13 0.58
C VAL A 101 5.67 11.04 1.33
N ARG A 102 6.99 11.17 1.41
CA ARG A 102 7.83 10.21 2.16
C ARG A 102 7.55 10.34 3.65
N THR A 103 7.19 9.24 4.28
CA THR A 103 7.03 9.18 5.74
C THR A 103 8.40 9.12 6.43
N GLY A 104 8.50 9.80 7.57
CA GLY A 104 9.75 9.89 8.34
C GLY A 104 10.10 8.57 9.05
N PRO A 105 11.35 8.43 9.54
CA PRO A 105 11.82 7.22 10.22
C PRO A 105 11.03 6.89 11.51
N TRP A 106 10.39 7.89 12.13
CA TRP A 106 9.53 7.71 13.30
C TRP A 106 8.31 6.84 13.03
N VAL A 107 7.75 6.90 11.82
CA VAL A 107 6.58 6.08 11.45
C VAL A 107 6.96 4.60 11.41
N ARG A 108 8.11 4.29 10.78
CA ARG A 108 8.68 2.93 10.79
C ARG A 108 8.94 2.45 12.22
N ARG A 109 9.53 3.29 13.07
CA ARG A 109 9.79 2.93 14.48
C ARG A 109 8.50 2.64 15.24
N ALA A 110 7.46 3.47 15.08
CA ALA A 110 6.18 3.27 15.73
C ALA A 110 5.49 1.95 15.31
N LYS A 111 5.58 1.58 14.02
CA LYS A 111 5.09 0.27 13.53
C LYS A 111 5.79 -0.90 14.18
N TRP A 112 7.13 -0.91 14.16
CA TRP A 112 7.89 -1.99 14.77
C TRP A 112 7.68 -2.06 16.28
N PHE A 113 7.54 -0.92 16.95
CA PHE A 113 7.26 -0.87 18.38
C PHE A 113 5.89 -1.45 18.73
N THR A 114 4.83 -1.02 18.02
CA THR A 114 3.46 -1.52 18.25
C THR A 114 3.32 -3.01 17.90
N LEU A 115 3.96 -3.46 16.82
CA LEU A 115 4.03 -4.88 16.47
C LEU A 115 4.79 -5.70 17.52
N ALA A 116 5.94 -5.21 17.98
CA ALA A 116 6.74 -5.88 19.00
C ALA A 116 5.99 -5.95 20.34
N ALA A 117 5.31 -4.88 20.75
CA ALA A 117 4.47 -4.89 21.94
C ALA A 117 3.38 -5.96 21.84
N THR A 118 2.65 -6.02 20.73
CA THR A 118 1.59 -7.02 20.49
C THR A 118 2.14 -8.45 20.50
N TYR A 119 3.28 -8.66 19.85
CA TYR A 119 3.98 -9.95 19.82
C TYR A 119 4.40 -10.41 21.21
N VAL A 120 5.04 -9.52 21.98
CA VAL A 120 5.51 -9.82 23.34
C VAL A 120 4.32 -10.17 24.21
N MET A 121 3.27 -9.35 24.23
CA MET A 121 2.09 -9.62 25.05
C MET A 121 1.42 -10.96 24.70
N ASN A 122 1.43 -11.35 23.43
CA ASN A 122 0.84 -12.63 23.02
C ASN A 122 1.68 -13.85 23.38
N THR A 123 3.01 -13.72 23.38
CA THR A 123 3.92 -14.87 23.53
C THR A 123 4.57 -14.97 24.90
N TRP A 124 4.44 -13.95 25.75
CA TRP A 124 5.16 -13.83 27.03
C TRP A 124 4.97 -15.03 27.95
N THR A 125 3.72 -15.46 28.14
CA THR A 125 3.40 -16.61 29.01
C THR A 125 4.01 -17.90 28.47
N SER A 126 3.93 -18.13 27.15
CA SER A 126 4.54 -19.28 26.48
C SER A 126 6.06 -19.25 26.55
N PHE A 127 6.68 -18.07 26.49
CA PHE A 127 8.13 -17.90 26.71
C PHE A 127 8.54 -18.26 28.14
N MET A 128 7.78 -17.80 29.14
CA MET A 128 8.03 -18.15 30.54
C MET A 128 7.83 -19.65 30.82
N ALA A 129 6.89 -20.29 30.11
CA ALA A 129 6.63 -21.72 30.20
C ALA A 129 7.61 -22.59 29.38
N GLY A 130 8.40 -22.00 28.48
CA GLY A 130 9.30 -22.74 27.58
C GLY A 130 8.59 -23.55 26.49
N GLU A 131 7.32 -23.23 26.20
CA GLU A 131 6.47 -24.00 25.28
C GLU A 131 6.61 -23.51 23.84
N ALA A 132 7.53 -24.11 23.08
CA ALA A 132 7.79 -23.72 21.69
C ALA A 132 6.55 -23.75 20.79
N ALA A 133 5.68 -24.76 20.95
CA ALA A 133 4.44 -24.87 20.17
C ALA A 133 3.46 -23.72 20.48
N ALA A 134 3.33 -23.34 21.75
CA ALA A 134 2.48 -22.23 22.17
C ALA A 134 3.02 -20.88 21.70
N ILE A 135 4.35 -20.68 21.73
CA ILE A 135 4.99 -19.46 21.17
C ILE A 135 4.62 -19.31 19.68
N VAL A 136 4.71 -20.39 18.90
CA VAL A 136 4.30 -20.36 17.49
C VAL A 136 2.81 -20.07 17.37
N LEU A 137 1.96 -20.76 18.13
CA LEU A 137 0.52 -20.61 18.06
C LEU A 137 0.05 -19.16 18.37
N HIS A 138 0.67 -18.52 19.36
CA HIS A 138 0.30 -17.17 19.78
C HIS A 138 1.02 -16.05 18.99
N SER A 139 2.10 -16.37 18.26
CA SER A 139 2.78 -15.41 17.38
C SER A 139 2.17 -15.29 15.99
N VAL A 140 1.53 -16.35 15.50
CA VAL A 140 0.94 -16.38 14.14
C VAL A 140 -0.13 -15.29 13.95
N PRO A 141 -1.14 -15.14 14.83
CA PRO A 141 -2.20 -14.15 14.64
C PRO A 141 -1.72 -12.69 14.51
N PRO A 142 -0.87 -12.14 15.42
CA PRO A 142 -0.42 -10.75 15.29
C PRO A 142 0.43 -10.51 14.03
N LEU A 143 1.25 -11.49 13.64
CA LEU A 143 2.05 -11.39 12.42
C LEU A 143 1.17 -11.43 11.15
N VAL A 144 0.19 -12.33 11.12
CA VAL A 144 -0.76 -12.44 10.00
C VAL A 144 -1.61 -11.18 9.89
N VAL A 145 -2.10 -10.61 10.99
CA VAL A 145 -2.86 -9.35 10.98
C VAL A 145 -1.99 -8.22 10.43
N PHE A 146 -0.75 -8.09 10.90
CA PHE A 146 0.18 -7.07 10.41
C PHE A 146 0.42 -7.19 8.90
N VAL A 147 0.77 -8.39 8.43
CA VAL A 147 1.01 -8.67 7.01
C VAL A 147 -0.26 -8.47 6.20
N ALA A 148 -1.42 -8.91 6.69
CA ALA A 148 -2.70 -8.76 6.01
C ALA A 148 -3.05 -7.28 5.83
N VAL A 149 -2.87 -6.44 6.85
CA VAL A 149 -3.14 -5.00 6.73
C VAL A 149 -2.23 -4.37 5.68
N GLU A 150 -0.94 -4.70 5.70
CA GLU A 150 0.01 -4.14 4.73
C GLU A 150 -0.28 -4.63 3.31
N ALA A 151 -0.57 -5.93 3.13
CA ALA A 151 -0.89 -6.53 1.84
C ALA A 151 -2.25 -6.08 1.27
N VAL A 152 -3.29 -5.98 2.10
CA VAL A 152 -4.64 -5.53 1.69
C VAL A 152 -4.58 -4.12 1.14
N THR A 153 -3.70 -3.29 1.69
CA THR A 153 -3.56 -1.91 1.22
C THR A 153 -2.90 -1.82 -0.16
N ASP A 154 -1.84 -2.59 -0.43
CA ASP A 154 -1.25 -2.70 -1.77
C ASP A 154 -2.22 -3.34 -2.79
N LEU A 155 -2.96 -4.37 -2.36
CA LEU A 155 -3.95 -5.03 -3.21
C LEU A 155 -5.11 -4.12 -3.59
N ARG A 156 -5.61 -3.30 -2.66
CA ARG A 156 -6.68 -2.32 -2.93
C ARG A 156 -6.28 -1.30 -3.99
N ASP A 157 -5.04 -0.83 -3.95
CA ASP A 157 -4.54 0.14 -4.92
C ASP A 157 -4.44 -0.50 -6.32
N LYS A 158 -3.88 -1.71 -6.41
CA LYS A 158 -3.81 -2.46 -7.69
C LYS A 158 -5.17 -2.85 -8.24
N LEU A 159 -6.12 -3.23 -7.39
CA LEU A 159 -7.49 -3.51 -7.82
C LEU A 159 -8.17 -2.24 -8.33
N THR A 160 -7.92 -1.09 -7.71
CA THR A 160 -8.44 0.21 -8.18
C THR A 160 -7.86 0.55 -9.55
N ASP A 161 -6.55 0.37 -9.74
CA ASP A 161 -5.89 0.57 -11.04
C ASP A 161 -6.44 -0.39 -12.11
N ALA A 162 -6.68 -1.66 -11.75
CA ALA A 162 -7.27 -2.64 -12.65
C ALA A 162 -8.73 -2.28 -13.05
N VAL A 163 -9.53 -1.75 -12.13
CA VAL A 163 -10.89 -1.23 -12.45
C VAL A 163 -10.79 -0.09 -13.46
N LEU A 164 -9.89 0.88 -13.24
CA LEU A 164 -9.73 2.05 -14.11
C LEU A 164 -9.27 1.63 -15.52
N VAL A 165 -8.33 0.68 -15.61
CA VAL A 165 -7.87 0.11 -16.89
C VAL A 165 -9.00 -0.63 -17.59
N ALA A 166 -9.80 -1.42 -16.86
CA ALA A 166 -10.90 -2.20 -17.42
C ALA A 166 -12.10 -1.34 -17.84
N ALA A 167 -12.34 -0.21 -17.17
CA ALA A 167 -13.41 0.74 -17.49
C ALA A 167 -13.16 1.54 -18.79
N GLY A 168 -12.07 1.27 -19.52
CA GLY A 168 -11.77 1.94 -20.78
C GLY A 168 -11.28 3.39 -20.62
N GLU A 169 -11.17 3.88 -19.38
CA GLU A 169 -10.44 5.10 -19.08
C GLU A 169 -8.94 4.83 -19.27
N ARG A 170 -8.48 4.84 -20.53
CA ARG A 170 -7.11 5.27 -20.80
C ARG A 170 -6.99 6.74 -20.40
N ARG A 171 -6.97 7.03 -19.10
CA ARG A 171 -6.04 8.04 -18.65
C ARG A 171 -4.70 7.45 -19.01
N ILE A 172 -3.98 8.12 -19.91
CA ILE A 172 -2.56 7.88 -20.10
C ILE A 172 -1.95 8.18 -18.73
N VAL A 173 -1.92 7.19 -17.85
CA VAL A 173 -1.01 7.17 -16.73
C VAL A 173 0.32 6.97 -17.43
N ARG A 174 0.98 8.09 -17.78
CA ARG A 174 2.42 8.04 -18.04
C ARG A 174 2.97 7.23 -16.87
N PRO A 175 3.72 6.14 -17.11
CA PRO A 175 4.39 5.46 -16.04
C PRO A 175 5.10 6.54 -15.25
N VAL A 176 4.73 6.72 -13.99
CA VAL A 176 5.62 7.42 -13.07
C VAL A 176 6.77 6.43 -12.98
N GLU A 177 7.78 6.64 -13.81
CA GLU A 177 8.98 5.81 -13.83
C GLU A 177 9.44 5.71 -12.38
N GLY A 178 9.26 4.52 -11.80
CA GLY A 178 9.71 4.21 -10.46
C GLY A 178 11.16 4.62 -10.38
N GLY A 179 11.43 5.60 -9.52
CA GLY A 179 12.62 6.43 -9.59
C GLY A 179 13.89 5.62 -9.70
N ARG A 180 14.44 5.52 -10.93
CA ARG A 180 15.89 5.43 -11.07
C ARG A 180 16.40 6.69 -10.41
N ARG A 181 17.23 6.55 -9.38
CA ARG A 181 17.83 7.68 -8.67
C ARG A 181 18.60 8.49 -9.72
N LYS A 182 18.01 9.59 -10.22
CA LYS A 182 18.63 10.45 -11.23
C LYS A 182 20.01 10.86 -10.71
N LEU A 183 21.04 10.46 -11.44
CA LEU A 183 22.42 10.81 -11.14
C LEU A 183 22.70 12.22 -11.67
N PHE A 184 23.83 12.79 -11.24
CA PHE A 184 24.24 14.12 -11.71
C PHE A 184 24.27 14.23 -13.25
N ALA A 185 24.71 13.17 -13.94
CA ALA A 185 24.77 13.12 -15.39
C ALA A 185 23.38 13.19 -16.05
N ASP A 186 22.36 12.58 -15.42
CA ASP A 186 20.99 12.61 -15.94
C ASP A 186 20.44 14.04 -15.89
N TYR A 187 20.65 14.76 -14.78
CA TYR A 187 20.26 16.17 -14.66
C TYR A 187 21.02 17.09 -15.62
N LEU A 188 22.31 16.80 -15.88
CA LEU A 188 23.10 17.59 -16.81
C LEU A 188 22.65 17.39 -18.26
N ALA A 189 22.31 16.16 -18.64
CA ALA A 189 21.77 15.85 -19.96
C ALA A 189 20.41 16.54 -20.19
N GLU A 190 19.53 16.53 -19.18
CA GLU A 190 18.26 17.25 -19.22
C GLU A 190 18.47 18.77 -19.37
N ALA A 191 19.38 19.35 -18.58
CA ALA A 191 19.70 20.78 -18.69
C ALA A 191 20.28 21.15 -20.07
N ARG A 192 21.09 20.27 -20.67
CA ARG A 192 21.66 20.47 -22.01
C ARG A 192 20.58 20.42 -23.09
N ALA A 193 19.65 19.47 -22.99
CA ALA A 193 18.53 19.35 -23.94
C ALA A 193 17.56 20.55 -23.87
N ALA A 194 17.42 21.16 -22.69
CA ALA A 194 16.57 22.33 -22.48
C ALA A 194 17.25 23.66 -22.84
N TRP A 195 18.56 23.69 -23.00
CA TRP A 195 19.29 24.93 -23.27
C TRP A 195 19.26 25.33 -24.74
N ALA A 196 18.99 26.61 -25.01
CA ALA A 196 19.05 27.21 -26.34
C ALA A 196 19.97 28.44 -26.34
N PRO A 197 20.62 28.79 -27.48
CA PRO A 197 21.45 29.98 -27.58
C PRO A 197 20.68 31.25 -27.17
N GLY A 198 21.23 32.01 -26.23
CA GLY A 198 20.60 33.22 -25.67
C GLY A 198 19.94 33.03 -24.30
N VAL A 199 19.82 31.79 -23.80
CA VAL A 199 19.33 31.53 -22.44
C VAL A 199 20.46 31.67 -21.42
N GLU A 200 20.28 32.54 -20.43
CA GLU A 200 21.22 32.70 -19.32
C GLU A 200 21.19 31.48 -18.37
N ILE A 201 22.32 30.78 -18.26
CA ILE A 201 22.44 29.58 -17.42
C ILE A 201 22.60 29.97 -15.93
N THR A 202 21.48 30.12 -15.24
CA THR A 202 21.44 30.40 -13.78
C THR A 202 21.06 29.18 -12.95
N PRO A 203 21.46 29.08 -11.66
CA PRO A 203 21.03 28.00 -10.77
C PRO A 203 19.51 27.94 -10.54
N ALA A 204 18.80 29.05 -10.77
CA ALA A 204 17.34 29.12 -10.71
C ALA A 204 16.72 28.50 -11.96
N TRP A 205 17.23 28.87 -13.14
CA TRP A 205 16.83 28.30 -14.42
C TRP A 205 17.06 26.78 -14.47
N VAL A 206 18.26 26.29 -14.12
CA VAL A 206 18.55 24.84 -14.09
C VAL A 206 17.57 24.09 -13.19
N ARG A 207 17.17 24.68 -12.05
CA ARG A 207 16.22 24.06 -11.13
C ARG A 207 14.81 24.01 -11.71
N GLN A 208 14.40 25.06 -12.41
CA GLN A 208 13.10 25.14 -13.07
C GLN A 208 12.99 24.08 -14.17
N GLU A 209 14.03 23.92 -14.98
CA GLU A 209 14.00 22.99 -16.12
C GLU A 209 14.20 21.52 -15.72
N THR A 210 15.04 21.25 -14.71
CA THR A 210 15.42 19.85 -14.36
C THR A 210 14.79 19.31 -13.08
N GLY A 211 14.15 20.17 -12.26
CA GLY A 211 13.60 19.80 -10.96
C GLY A 211 14.66 19.39 -9.91
N CYS A 212 15.94 19.65 -10.15
CA CYS A 212 17.04 19.27 -9.25
C CYS A 212 16.99 20.00 -7.89
N SER A 213 17.68 19.46 -6.87
CA SER A 213 17.67 20.05 -5.52
C SER A 213 18.46 21.38 -5.47
N ARG A 214 18.14 22.23 -4.48
CA ARG A 214 18.82 23.53 -4.26
C ARG A 214 20.35 23.40 -4.09
N GLY A 215 20.84 22.28 -3.56
CA GLY A 215 22.27 22.02 -3.40
C GLY A 215 22.97 21.58 -4.68
N LEU A 216 22.24 20.99 -5.63
CA LEU A 216 22.79 20.49 -6.89
C LEU A 216 22.81 21.55 -7.99
N SER A 217 21.83 22.46 -7.98
CA SER A 217 21.64 23.43 -9.06
C SER A 217 22.82 24.38 -9.32
N PRO A 218 23.60 24.85 -8.32
CA PRO A 218 24.78 25.69 -8.58
C PRO A 218 25.90 24.92 -9.28
N ARG A 219 26.04 23.62 -8.98
CA ARG A 219 27.05 22.75 -9.59
C ARG A 219 26.71 22.43 -11.03
N LEU A 220 25.45 22.09 -11.31
CA LEU A 220 24.95 21.85 -12.67
C LEU A 220 25.08 23.10 -13.56
N ALA A 221 24.68 24.28 -13.05
CA ALA A 221 24.79 25.53 -13.80
C ALA A 221 26.25 25.88 -14.15
N ARG A 222 27.19 25.62 -13.24
CA ARG A 222 28.62 25.82 -13.49
C ARG A 222 29.16 24.88 -14.56
N THR A 223 28.80 23.59 -14.49
CA THR A 223 29.25 22.59 -15.46
C THR A 223 28.68 22.89 -16.86
N LEU A 224 27.39 23.19 -16.97
CA LEU A 224 26.78 23.51 -18.26
C LEU A 224 27.37 24.79 -18.88
N ARG A 225 27.65 25.82 -18.07
CA ARG A 225 28.35 27.02 -18.56
C ARG A 225 29.74 26.71 -19.11
N ALA A 226 30.48 25.83 -18.45
CA ALA A 226 31.80 25.43 -18.92
C ALA A 226 31.73 24.64 -20.24
N GLU A 227 30.70 23.80 -20.43
CA GLU A 227 30.48 23.09 -21.70
C GLU A 227 30.13 24.06 -22.84
N VAL A 228 29.22 25.00 -22.60
CA VAL A 228 28.81 26.01 -23.59
C VAL A 228 29.94 26.98 -23.93
N ALA A 229 30.84 27.27 -22.98
CA ALA A 229 32.01 28.12 -23.25
C ALA A 229 33.12 27.42 -24.03
N ASN A 230 33.14 26.09 -24.05
CA ASN A 230 34.19 25.26 -24.65
C ASN A 230 33.76 24.57 -25.95
N GLY A 231 32.51 24.72 -26.39
CA GLY A 231 31.95 24.16 -27.63
C GLY A 231 31.61 25.26 -28.61
#